data_AF-A0A6N7W0F7-F1
#
_entry.id   AF-A0A6N7W0F7-F1
#
_cell.length_a   1.000
_cell.length_b   1.000
_cell.length_c   1.000
_cell.angle_alpha   90.00
_cell.angle_beta   90.00
_cell.angle_gamma   90.00
#
_symmetry.space_group_name_H-M   'P 1'
#
loop_
_entity.id
_entity.type
_entity.pdbx_description
1 polymer ?
#
loop_
_entity_poly.entity_id
_entity_poly.type
_entity_poly.pdbx_seq_one_letter_code
_entity_poly.pdbx_strand_id
1 'polypeptide(L)'
;MIVLVVCCLVTWVVFLDSHSIGMKHKNLWVLGTFLLMPVAVPLYLIRRAQFLYDHKLTPRQKREAQERAASRKRREKAEREKQQWEQQQRQLAQADPEEVAREKAARYREKHEMRLRLDEQLSNQQKRHARQWGIHRQ
;
A
#
# COMPACT_ATOMS: atom_id res chain seq x y z
N MET A 1 -58.36 -8.62 -4.08
CA MET A 1 -57.87 -9.14 -2.79
C MET A 1 -56.46 -9.72 -2.87
N ILE A 2 -56.17 -10.63 -3.81
CA ILE A 2 -54.86 -11.31 -3.93
C ILE A 2 -53.68 -10.32 -4.01
N VAL A 3 -53.79 -9.28 -4.84
CA VAL A 3 -52.72 -8.27 -5.01
C VAL A 3 -52.42 -7.52 -3.71
N LEU A 4 -53.45 -7.16 -2.93
CA LEU A 4 -53.25 -6.48 -1.65
C LEU A 4 -52.58 -7.39 -0.61
N VAL A 5 -52.96 -8.67 -0.57
CA VAL A 5 -52.30 -9.67 0.29
C VAL A 5 -50.83 -9.82 -0.09
N VAL A 6 -50.52 -9.89 -1.40
CA VAL A 6 -49.14 -9.95 -1.90
C VAL A 6 -48.37 -8.68 -1.54
N CYS A 7 -48.94 -7.49 -1.73
CA CYS A 7 -48.29 -6.23 -1.34
C CYS A 7 -47.98 -6.19 0.16
N CYS A 8 -48.93 -6.57 1.02
CA CYS A 8 -48.71 -6.62 2.48
C CYS A 8 -47.58 -7.59 2.85
N LEU A 9 -47.54 -8.78 2.25
CA LEU A 9 -46.47 -9.76 2.50
C LEU A 9 -45.11 -9.25 2.05
N VAL A 10 -45.04 -8.63 0.87
CA VAL A 10 -43.79 -8.06 0.34
C VAL A 10 -43.30 -6.89 1.19
N THR A 11 -44.19 -5.98 1.58
CA THR A 11 -43.86 -4.87 2.48
C THR A 11 -43.39 -5.37 3.84
N TRP A 12 -43.99 -6.44 4.38
CA TRP A 12 -43.53 -7.08 5.61
C TRP A 12 -42.10 -7.63 5.50
N VAL A 13 -41.79 -8.34 4.41
CA VAL A 13 -40.43 -8.83 4.15
C VAL A 13 -39.43 -7.68 4.03
N VAL A 14 -39.79 -6.62 3.30
CA VAL A 14 -38.95 -5.41 3.15
C VAL A 14 -38.76 -4.69 4.49
N PHE A 15 -39.78 -4.66 5.35
CA PHE A 15 -39.68 -4.08 6.69
C PHE A 15 -38.64 -4.82 7.54
N LEU A 16 -38.71 -6.16 7.57
CA LEU A 16 -37.74 -6.98 8.32
C LEU A 16 -36.32 -6.87 7.75
N ASP A 17 -36.17 -6.99 6.44
CA ASP A 17 -34.87 -6.96 5.76
C ASP A 17 -34.20 -5.58 5.87
N SER A 18 -34.95 -4.48 5.72
CA SER A 18 -34.42 -3.12 5.87
C SER A 18 -34.01 -2.78 7.31
N HIS A 19 -34.73 -3.34 8.30
CA HIS A 19 -34.38 -3.19 9.71
C HIS A 19 -33.12 -3.96 10.08
N SER A 20 -32.99 -5.19 9.60
CA SER A 20 -31.84 -6.08 9.82
C SER A 20 -30.56 -5.55 9.17
N ILE A 21 -30.64 -5.07 7.92
CA ILE A 21 -29.47 -4.56 7.18
C ILE A 21 -29.05 -3.16 7.66
N GLY A 22 -29.92 -2.42 8.33
CA GLY A 22 -29.61 -1.07 8.83
C GLY A 22 -29.58 0.00 7.73
N MET A 23 -30.38 -0.16 6.66
CA MET A 23 -30.41 0.80 5.55
C MET A 23 -30.94 2.18 5.98
N LYS A 24 -30.42 3.24 5.35
CA LYS A 24 -30.91 4.61 5.53
C LYS A 24 -32.33 4.76 4.95
N HIS A 25 -33.18 5.56 5.61
CA HIS A 25 -34.57 5.86 5.22
C HIS A 25 -35.51 4.63 5.15
N LYS A 26 -35.46 3.75 6.16
CA LYS A 26 -36.28 2.51 6.25
C LYS A 26 -37.77 2.74 5.98
N ASN A 27 -38.34 3.77 6.61
CA ASN A 27 -39.76 4.11 6.47
C ASN A 27 -40.13 4.48 5.02
N LEU A 28 -39.22 5.09 4.27
CA LEU A 28 -39.45 5.46 2.87
C LEU A 28 -39.50 4.21 1.97
N TRP A 29 -38.64 3.22 2.23
CA TRP A 29 -38.64 1.95 1.50
C TRP A 29 -39.90 1.12 1.78
N VAL A 30 -40.34 1.10 3.04
CA VAL A 30 -41.58 0.40 3.44
C VAL A 30 -42.81 1.07 2.82
N LEU A 31 -42.90 2.40 2.92
CA LEU A 31 -44.00 3.16 2.32
C LEU A 31 -44.01 3.05 0.79
N GLY A 32 -42.84 3.17 0.16
CA GLY A 32 -42.68 3.06 -1.28
C GLY A 32 -43.03 1.67 -1.83
N THR A 33 -42.67 0.60 -1.13
CA THR A 33 -43.03 -0.78 -1.54
C THR A 33 -44.50 -1.11 -1.34
N PHE A 34 -45.17 -0.47 -0.38
CA PHE A 34 -46.61 -0.60 -0.19
C PHE A 34 -47.42 0.15 -1.26
N LEU A 35 -47.04 1.41 -1.57
CA LEU A 35 -47.75 2.27 -2.53
C LEU A 35 -47.41 1.98 -4.01
N LEU A 36 -46.14 1.66 -4.29
CA LEU A 36 -45.60 1.54 -5.64
C LEU A 36 -44.78 0.24 -5.79
N MET A 37 -45.35 -0.87 -5.35
CA MET A 37 -44.75 -2.21 -5.36
C MET A 37 -43.95 -2.55 -6.64
N PRO A 38 -44.51 -2.43 -7.87
CA PRO A 38 -43.79 -2.85 -9.08
C PRO A 38 -42.53 -2.03 -9.37
N VAL A 39 -42.43 -0.80 -8.87
CA VAL A 39 -41.28 0.10 -9.10
C VAL A 39 -40.32 0.08 -7.91
N ALA A 40 -40.87 0.10 -6.69
CA ALA A 40 -40.08 0.21 -5.47
C ALA A 40 -39.35 -1.11 -5.12
N VAL A 41 -39.92 -2.27 -5.44
CA VAL A 41 -39.29 -3.56 -5.14
C VAL A 41 -37.98 -3.77 -5.94
N PRO A 42 -37.93 -3.56 -7.28
CA PRO A 42 -36.66 -3.64 -8.02
C PRO A 42 -35.61 -2.64 -7.50
N LEU A 43 -36.02 -1.40 -7.23
CA LEU A 43 -35.12 -0.36 -6.71
C LEU A 43 -34.57 -0.74 -5.32
N TYR A 44 -35.42 -1.30 -4.46
CA TYR A 44 -35.02 -1.80 -3.16
C TYR A 44 -33.97 -2.91 -3.27
N LEU A 45 -34.17 -3.88 -4.16
CA LEU A 45 -33.22 -4.98 -4.37
C LEU A 45 -31.87 -4.49 -4.90
N ILE A 46 -31.86 -3.51 -5.81
CA ILE A 46 -30.62 -2.89 -6.32
C ILE A 46 -29.90 -2.17 -5.18
N ARG A 47 -30.62 -1.35 -4.40
CA ARG A 47 -30.03 -0.60 -3.28
C ARG A 47 -29.48 -1.53 -2.20
N ARG A 48 -30.20 -2.62 -1.92
CA ARG A 48 -29.79 -3.69 -1.01
C ARG A 48 -28.52 -4.36 -1.49
N ALA A 49 -28.43 -4.70 -2.77
CA ALA A 49 -27.21 -5.26 -3.35
C ALA A 49 -26.05 -4.27 -3.23
N GLN A 50 -26.24 -3.01 -3.60
CA GLN A 50 -25.21 -1.98 -3.43
C GLN A 50 -24.75 -1.88 -1.97
N PHE A 51 -25.67 -1.87 -1.00
CA PHE A 51 -25.31 -1.79 0.41
C PHE A 51 -24.53 -3.03 0.90
N LEU A 52 -24.95 -4.24 0.50
CA LEU A 52 -24.28 -5.49 0.89
C LEU A 52 -22.92 -5.69 0.21
N TYR A 53 -22.73 -5.13 -0.98
CA TYR A 53 -21.53 -5.32 -1.80
C TYR A 53 -20.60 -4.09 -1.86
N ASP A 54 -21.03 -2.91 -1.38
CA ASP A 54 -20.24 -1.66 -1.36
C ASP A 54 -18.89 -1.84 -0.65
N HIS A 55 -18.86 -2.68 0.39
CA HIS A 55 -17.67 -2.89 1.22
C HIS A 55 -16.78 -4.03 0.72
N LYS A 56 -17.18 -4.71 -0.37
CA LYS A 56 -16.37 -5.77 -0.95
C LYS A 56 -15.44 -5.16 -1.99
N LEU A 57 -14.17 -5.01 -1.63
CA LEU A 57 -13.08 -4.75 -2.56
C LEU A 57 -13.23 -5.67 -3.78
N THR A 58 -13.12 -5.12 -4.98
CA THR A 58 -13.09 -5.93 -6.20
C THR A 58 -11.96 -6.97 -6.11
N PRO A 59 -12.07 -8.12 -6.78
CA PRO A 59 -11.05 -9.16 -6.72
C PRO A 59 -9.65 -8.65 -7.09
N ARG A 60 -9.56 -7.67 -8.00
CA ARG A 60 -8.32 -6.95 -8.32
C ARG A 60 -7.77 -6.16 -7.13
N GLN A 61 -8.60 -5.35 -6.47
CA GLN A 61 -8.23 -4.60 -5.29
C GLN A 61 -7.81 -5.51 -4.12
N LYS A 62 -8.44 -6.68 -3.96
CA LYS A 62 -8.03 -7.68 -2.96
C LYS A 62 -6.62 -8.22 -3.21
N ARG A 63 -6.29 -8.56 -4.46
CA ARG A 63 -4.94 -9.02 -4.83
C ARG A 63 -3.90 -7.94 -4.57
N GLU A 64 -4.19 -6.70 -4.98
CA GLU A 64 -3.29 -5.58 -4.76
C GLU A 64 -3.09 -5.29 -3.25
N ALA A 65 -4.15 -5.40 -2.44
CA ALA A 65 -4.04 -5.28 -1.00
C ALA A 65 -3.17 -6.38 -0.37
N GLN A 66 -3.27 -7.62 -0.87
CA GLN A 66 -2.41 -8.74 -0.42
C GLN A 66 -0.94 -8.51 -0.80
N GLU A 67 -0.67 -8.05 -2.02
CA GLU A 67 0.70 -7.73 -2.47
C GLU A 67 1.32 -6.59 -1.64
N ARG A 68 0.54 -5.54 -1.34
CA ARG A 68 0.96 -4.46 -0.45
C ARG A 68 1.24 -4.98 0.97
N ALA A 69 0.41 -5.87 1.51
CA ALA A 69 0.64 -6.47 2.82
C ALA A 69 1.93 -7.32 2.84
N ALA A 70 2.17 -8.11 1.79
CA ALA A 70 3.41 -8.88 1.64
C ALA A 70 4.64 -7.98 1.52
N SER A 71 4.53 -6.86 0.80
CA SER A 71 5.58 -5.84 0.71
C SER A 71 5.87 -5.20 2.07
N ARG A 72 4.85 -4.82 2.83
CA ARG A 72 5.00 -4.28 4.19
C ARG A 72 5.70 -5.26 5.13
N LYS A 73 5.32 -6.55 5.10
CA LYS A 73 5.99 -7.60 5.88
C LYS A 73 7.47 -7.75 5.52
N ARG A 74 7.81 -7.66 4.24
CA ARG A 74 9.22 -7.71 3.79
C ARG A 74 10.02 -6.51 4.30
N ARG A 75 9.43 -5.30 4.25
CA ARG A 75 10.06 -4.09 4.79
C ARG A 75 10.26 -4.19 6.30
N GLU A 76 9.23 -4.62 7.03
CA GLU A 76 9.31 -4.80 8.48
C GLU A 76 10.38 -5.82 8.88
N LYS A 77 10.50 -6.94 8.14
CA LYS A 77 11.58 -7.91 8.37
C LYS A 77 12.96 -7.30 8.14
N ALA A 78 13.15 -6.59 7.03
CA ALA A 78 14.41 -5.91 6.73
C ALA A 78 14.76 -4.83 7.76
N GLU A 79 13.78 -4.09 8.26
CA GLU A 79 13.99 -3.10 9.34
C GLU A 79 14.39 -3.77 10.65
N ARG A 80 13.75 -4.89 11.03
CA ARG A 80 14.12 -5.66 12.22
C ARG A 80 15.53 -6.22 12.12
N GLU A 81 15.88 -6.80 10.97
CA GLU A 81 17.25 -7.30 10.71
C GLU A 81 18.28 -6.18 10.77
N LYS A 82 17.96 -5.01 10.19
CA LYS A 82 18.81 -3.81 10.27
C LYS A 82 19.00 -3.36 11.72
N GLN A 83 17.93 -3.29 12.51
CA GLN A 83 18.01 -2.92 13.92
C GLN A 83 18.85 -3.90 14.73
N GLN A 84 18.69 -5.21 14.50
CA GLN A 84 19.49 -6.24 15.16
C GLN A 84 20.97 -6.13 14.79
N TRP A 85 21.27 -5.93 13.51
CA TRP A 85 22.63 -5.70 13.05
C TRP A 85 23.25 -4.45 13.67
N GLU A 86 22.51 -3.33 13.72
CA GLU A 86 22.98 -2.10 14.37
C GLU A 86 23.24 -2.30 15.87
N GLN A 87 22.40 -3.06 16.57
CA GLN A 87 22.60 -3.38 17.98
C GLN A 87 23.85 -4.23 18.19
N GLN A 88 24.07 -5.26 17.38
CA GLN A 88 25.27 -6.09 17.43
C GLN A 88 26.53 -5.25 17.16
N GLN A 89 26.50 -4.36 16.17
CA GLN A 89 27.62 -3.45 15.89
C GLN A 89 27.90 -2.50 17.05
N ARG A 90 26.87 -2.00 17.74
CA ARG A 90 27.06 -1.17 18.94
C ARG A 90 27.67 -1.95 20.09
N GLN A 91 27.25 -3.20 20.30
CA GLN A 91 27.83 -4.07 21.33
C GLN A 91 29.30 -4.38 21.04
N LEU A 92 29.65 -4.70 19.79
CA LEU A 92 31.04 -4.92 19.37
C LEU A 92 31.89 -3.66 19.59
N ALA A 93 31.37 -2.48 19.22
CA ALA A 93 32.06 -1.21 19.44
C ALA A 93 32.20 -0.82 20.92
N GLN A 94 31.31 -1.30 21.79
CA GLN A 94 31.45 -1.14 23.24
C GLN A 94 32.46 -2.12 23.84
N ALA A 95 32.52 -3.35 23.32
CA ALA A 95 33.44 -4.37 23.80
C ALA A 95 34.90 -4.08 23.41
N ASP A 96 35.15 -3.64 22.17
CA ASP A 96 36.46 -3.24 21.70
C ASP A 96 36.40 -1.95 20.85
N PRO A 97 36.59 -0.77 21.47
CA PRO A 97 36.55 0.49 20.75
C PRO A 97 37.79 0.71 19.87
N GLU A 98 38.94 0.12 20.21
CA GLU A 98 40.19 0.35 19.48
C GLU A 98 40.21 -0.42 18.16
N GLU A 99 39.81 -1.70 18.17
CA GLU A 99 39.73 -2.50 16.95
C GLU A 99 38.73 -1.91 15.96
N VAL A 100 37.56 -1.48 16.43
CA VAL A 100 36.54 -0.84 15.58
C VAL A 100 37.05 0.49 14.99
N ALA A 101 37.84 1.26 15.74
CA ALA A 101 38.46 2.48 15.23
C ALA A 101 39.51 2.17 14.14
N ARG A 102 40.33 1.12 14.33
CA ARG A 102 41.32 0.67 13.34
C ARG A 102 40.66 0.20 12.06
N GLU A 103 39.61 -0.63 12.16
CA GLU A 103 38.84 -1.06 11.00
C GLU A 103 38.19 0.11 10.25
N LYS A 104 37.59 1.06 10.98
CA LYS A 104 37.01 2.27 10.37
C LYS A 104 38.06 3.09 9.65
N ALA A 105 39.25 3.25 10.23
CA ALA A 105 40.36 3.96 9.61
C ALA A 105 40.84 3.25 8.34
N ALA A 106 40.96 1.92 8.36
CA ALA A 106 41.32 1.13 7.18
C ALA A 106 40.29 1.28 6.06
N ARG A 107 39.00 1.10 6.36
CA ARG A 107 37.91 1.29 5.38
C ARG A 107 37.86 2.71 4.82
N TYR A 108 38.17 3.72 5.65
CA TYR A 108 38.23 5.11 5.20
C TYR A 108 39.37 5.32 4.21
N ARG A 109 40.56 4.77 4.50
CA ARG A 109 41.73 4.83 3.60
C ARG A 109 41.43 4.16 2.26
N GLU A 110 40.89 2.94 2.27
CA GLU A 110 40.51 2.23 1.04
C GLU A 110 39.51 3.02 0.20
N LYS A 111 38.48 3.60 0.83
CA LYS A 111 37.51 4.45 0.12
C LYS A 111 38.15 5.71 -0.45
N HIS A 112 39.09 6.31 0.28
CA HIS A 112 39.80 7.48 -0.17
C HIS A 112 40.70 7.16 -1.38
N GLU A 113 41.44 6.06 -1.33
CA GLU A 113 42.25 5.56 -2.43
C GLU A 113 41.40 5.23 -3.67
N MET A 114 40.24 4.60 -3.49
CA MET A 114 39.31 4.35 -4.60
C MET A 114 38.79 5.65 -5.23
N ARG A 115 38.50 6.67 -4.42
CA ARG A 115 38.07 7.98 -4.95
C ARG A 115 39.19 8.66 -5.75
N LEU A 116 40.42 8.67 -5.22
CA LEU A 116 41.57 9.21 -5.92
C LEU A 116 41.81 8.52 -7.27
N ARG A 117 41.76 7.18 -7.30
CA ARG A 117 41.87 6.41 -8.55
C ARG A 117 40.75 6.74 -9.54
N LEU A 118 39.53 6.93 -9.05
CA LEU A 118 38.39 7.29 -9.91
C LEU A 118 38.56 8.70 -10.50
N ASP A 119 39.00 9.66 -9.69
CA ASP A 119 39.25 11.04 -10.14
C ASP A 119 40.40 11.08 -11.16
N GLU A 120 41.47 10.30 -10.95
CA GLU A 120 42.54 10.13 -11.93
C GLU A 120 42.02 9.54 -13.24
N GLN A 121 41.18 8.50 -13.19
CA GLN A 121 40.56 7.91 -14.38
C GLN A 121 39.69 8.92 -15.14
N LEU A 122 38.85 9.67 -14.42
CA LEU A 122 38.00 10.70 -15.01
C LEU A 122 38.82 11.82 -15.64
N SER A 123 39.86 12.31 -14.96
CA SER A 123 40.74 13.35 -15.50
C SER A 123 41.49 12.87 -16.76
N ASN A 124 41.92 11.61 -16.78
CA ASN A 124 42.58 11.01 -17.94
C ASN A 124 41.61 10.81 -19.11
N GLN A 125 40.36 10.40 -18.83
CA GLN A 125 39.30 10.34 -19.85
C GLN A 125 39.00 11.73 -20.43
N GLN A 126 38.86 12.76 -19.59
CA GLN A 126 38.65 14.13 -20.03
C GLN A 126 39.80 14.66 -20.89
N LYS A 127 41.06 14.38 -20.52
CA LYS A 127 42.24 14.74 -21.32
C LYS A 127 42.25 14.03 -22.68
N ARG A 128 41.91 12.74 -22.73
CA ARG A 128 41.80 11.98 -23.99
C ARG A 128 40.70 12.55 -24.88
N HIS A 129 39.55 12.86 -24.29
CA HIS A 129 38.43 13.49 -24.99
C HIS A 129 38.83 14.88 -25.53
N ALA A 130 39.42 15.76 -24.71
CA ALA A 130 39.88 17.07 -25.17
C ALA A 130 40.88 16.98 -26.33
N ARG A 131 41.81 16.01 -26.29
CA ARG A 131 42.75 15.74 -27.39
C ARG A 131 42.05 15.26 -28.67
N GLN A 132 41.07 14.35 -28.55
CA GLN A 132 40.30 13.86 -29.70
C GLN A 132 39.47 14.96 -30.38
N TRP A 133 38.92 15.89 -29.59
CA TRP A 133 38.06 16.97 -30.07
C TRP A 133 38.82 18.28 -30.37
N GLY A 134 40.15 18.28 -30.26
CA GLY A 134 41.00 19.46 -30.54
C GLY A 134 40.83 20.63 -29.56
N ILE A 135 40.12 20.45 -28.45
CA ILE A 135 39.82 21.52 -27.48
C ILE A 135 41.07 21.80 -26.64
N HIS A 136 41.81 22.85 -26.97
CA HIS A 136 42.92 23.35 -26.17
C HIS A 136 42.35 24.35 -25.15
N ARG A 137 42.30 23.95 -23.87
CA ARG A 137 42.06 24.93 -22.79
C ARG A 137 43.31 25.80 -22.69
N GLN A 138 43.16 27.09 -23.03
CA GLN A 138 44.09 28.16 -22.66
C GLN A 138 44.14 28.30 -21.14
#